data_AF-A0A246BJI1-F1
#
_entry.id   AF-A0A246BJI1-F1
#
_cell.length_a   1.000
_cell.length_b   1.000
_cell.length_c   1.000
_cell.angle_alpha   90.00
_cell.angle_beta   90.00
_cell.angle_gamma   90.00
#
_symmetry.space_group_name_H-M   'P 1'
#
loop_
_entity.id
_entity.type
_entity.pdbx_description
1 polymer ?
#
loop_
_entity_poly.entity_id
_entity_poly.type
_entity_poly.pdbx_seq_one_letter_code
_entity_poly.pdbx_strand_id
1 'polypeptide(L)'
;MVVMLRPYRTQVLLGHALLALAAYLAVPVEKASLWPLEIWGGLHIPVWVWPALLGVTGIPLARTRRARVGMLLCQLSVIWLVTVALAAYLAAGWNPVTVLCGVLALHAQWTSVDLKAVAAASGNG
;
A
#
# COMPACT_ATOMS: atom_id res chain seq x y z
N MET A 1 -21.18 -0.70 -14.29
CA MET A 1 -19.96 -0.72 -13.43
C MET A 1 -19.52 -2.18 -13.31
N VAL A 2 -18.30 -2.52 -13.73
CA VAL A 2 -17.86 -3.92 -13.86
C VAL A 2 -17.58 -4.54 -12.48
N VAL A 3 -18.22 -5.67 -12.20
CA VAL A 3 -18.01 -6.45 -10.98
C VAL A 3 -17.39 -7.79 -11.37
N MET A 4 -16.21 -8.08 -10.84
CA MET A 4 -15.51 -9.35 -11.05
C MET A 4 -16.19 -10.45 -10.22
N LEU A 5 -16.28 -11.67 -10.77
CA LEU A 5 -16.83 -12.84 -10.06
C LEU A 5 -16.05 -13.14 -8.76
N ARG A 6 -14.73 -12.96 -8.79
CA ARG A 6 -13.82 -13.10 -7.65
C ARG A 6 -12.83 -11.92 -7.60
N PRO A 7 -12.34 -11.53 -6.41
CA PRO A 7 -11.25 -10.56 -6.31
C PRO A 7 -10.00 -11.01 -7.07
N TYR A 8 -9.28 -10.07 -7.66
CA TYR A 8 -8.08 -10.36 -8.44
C TYR A 8 -6.95 -10.84 -7.51
N ARG A 9 -6.28 -11.96 -7.84
CA ARG A 9 -5.36 -12.65 -6.91
C ARG A 9 -4.21 -11.74 -6.45
N THR A 10 -3.58 -11.00 -7.36
CA THR A 10 -2.44 -10.13 -7.03
C THR A 10 -2.86 -8.92 -6.18
N GLN A 11 -4.08 -8.40 -6.41
CA GLN A 11 -4.71 -7.37 -5.58
C GLN A 11 -4.93 -7.87 -4.14
N VAL A 12 -5.42 -9.10 -3.99
CA VAL A 12 -5.62 -9.73 -2.67
C VAL A 12 -4.30 -9.91 -1.95
N LEU A 13 -3.27 -10.42 -2.64
CA LEU A 13 -1.93 -10.59 -2.05
C LEU A 13 -1.34 -9.26 -1.58
N LEU A 14 -1.50 -8.20 -2.38
CA LEU A 14 -1.09 -6.85 -1.98
C LEU A 14 -1.84 -6.39 -0.74
N GLY A 15 -3.17 -6.61 -0.67
CA GLY A 15 -3.96 -6.29 0.52
C GLY A 15 -3.45 -6.97 1.79
N HIS A 16 -3.09 -8.25 1.71
CA HIS A 16 -2.49 -8.96 2.84
C HIS A 16 -1.10 -8.42 3.20
N ALA A 17 -0.27 -8.09 2.21
CA ALA A 17 1.05 -7.50 2.45
C ALA A 17 0.96 -6.15 3.16
N LEU A 18 0.01 -5.29 2.77
CA LEU A 18 -0.26 -4.02 3.45
C LEU A 18 -0.72 -4.22 4.89
N LEU A 19 -1.57 -5.23 5.14
CA LEU A 19 -2.03 -5.54 6.49
C LEU A 19 -0.90 -6.11 7.37
N ALA A 20 -0.03 -6.94 6.81
CA ALA A 20 1.15 -7.43 7.50
C ALA A 20 2.11 -6.27 7.83
N LEU A 21 2.32 -5.34 6.91
CA LEU A 21 3.13 -4.14 7.14
C LEU A 21 2.49 -3.22 8.18
N ALA A 22 1.17 -3.04 8.15
CA ALA A 22 0.43 -2.28 9.15
C ALA A 22 0.59 -2.89 10.54
N ALA A 23 0.43 -4.21 10.67
CA ALA A 23 0.66 -4.92 11.91
C ALA A 23 2.10 -4.76 12.39
N TYR A 24 3.09 -4.93 11.50
CA TYR A 24 4.50 -4.72 11.81
C TYR A 24 4.76 -3.31 12.34
N LEU A 25 4.23 -2.26 11.70
CA LEU A 25 4.39 -0.88 12.14
C LEU A 25 3.64 -0.57 13.45
N ALA A 26 2.56 -1.27 13.74
CA ALA A 26 1.81 -1.15 15.00
C ALA A 26 2.45 -1.86 16.20
N VAL A 27 3.32 -2.86 16.00
CA VAL A 27 3.94 -3.58 17.13
C VAL A 27 4.81 -2.63 17.96
N PRO A 28 4.71 -2.60 19.30
CA PRO A 28 5.55 -1.76 20.18
C PRO A 28 6.96 -2.35 20.35
N VAL A 29 7.65 -2.60 19.24
CA VAL A 29 9.06 -3.03 19.20
C VAL A 29 9.89 -1.82 18.81
N GLU A 30 11.08 -1.67 19.38
CA GLU A 30 12.05 -0.67 18.95
C GLU A 30 12.33 -0.83 17.45
N LYS A 31 11.96 0.18 16.68
CA LYS A 31 12.21 0.27 15.25
C LYS A 31 13.09 1.48 15.02
N ALA A 32 13.90 1.42 13.96
CA ALA A 32 14.59 2.61 13.49
C ALA A 32 13.56 3.73 13.30
N SER A 33 13.80 4.89 13.93
CA SER A 33 12.90 6.04 13.84
C SER A 33 12.76 6.40 12.36
N LEU A 34 11.52 6.38 11.89
CA LEU A 34 11.16 6.91 10.58
C LEU A 34 10.88 8.39 10.76
N TRP A 35 11.86 9.14 11.31
CA TRP A 35 11.71 10.54 11.67
C TRP A 35 11.09 11.42 10.56
N PRO A 36 11.29 11.16 9.23
CA PRO A 36 10.61 11.94 8.20
C PRO A 36 9.09 11.72 8.13
N LEU A 37 8.59 10.59 8.65
CA LEU A 37 7.16 10.29 8.82
C LEU A 37 6.61 10.84 10.13
N GLU A 38 7.47 11.07 11.12
CA GLU A 38 7.11 11.51 12.47
C GLU A 38 7.17 13.04 12.58
N ILE A 39 8.09 13.67 11.85
CA ILE A 39 8.38 15.11 11.90
C ILE A 39 8.47 15.63 10.46
N TRP A 40 7.42 16.33 10.02
CA TRP A 40 7.41 17.00 8.71
C TRP A 40 7.05 18.47 8.87
N GLY A 41 8.00 19.36 8.58
CA GLY A 41 7.78 20.82 8.67
C GLY A 41 7.37 21.33 10.07
N GLY A 42 7.75 20.64 11.14
CA GLY A 42 7.37 20.98 12.52
C GLY A 42 6.04 20.35 12.99
N LEU A 43 5.35 19.60 12.13
CA LEU A 43 4.17 18.82 12.50
C LEU A 43 4.59 17.44 13.01
N HIS A 44 4.22 17.12 14.25
CA HIS A 44 4.38 15.78 14.82
C HIS A 44 3.21 14.89 14.39
N ILE A 45 3.48 13.93 13.51
CA ILE A 45 2.46 12.96 13.07
C ILE A 45 2.48 11.76 14.03
N PRO A 46 1.34 11.38 14.63
CA PRO A 46 1.29 10.22 15.49
C PRO A 46 1.71 8.94 14.76
N VAL A 47 2.56 8.14 15.38
CA VAL A 47 3.11 6.88 14.82
C VAL A 47 2.00 5.93 14.34
N TRP A 48 0.83 5.95 14.97
CA TRP A 48 -0.34 5.11 14.63
C TRP A 48 -1.03 5.46 13.30
N VAL A 49 -0.78 6.66 12.75
CA VAL A 49 -1.40 7.10 11.48
C VAL A 49 -0.99 6.18 10.33
N TRP A 50 0.27 5.76 10.27
CA TRP A 50 0.78 4.94 9.17
C TRP A 50 0.21 3.52 9.16
N PRO A 51 0.22 2.77 10.29
CA PRO A 51 -0.55 1.53 10.41
C PRO A 51 -2.03 1.68 10.03
N ALA A 52 -2.67 2.77 10.47
CA ALA A 52 -4.08 3.01 10.17
C ALA A 52 -4.33 3.20 8.66
N LEU A 53 -3.53 4.01 7.98
CA LEU A 53 -3.65 4.23 6.53
C LEU A 53 -3.41 2.94 5.73
N LEU A 54 -2.41 2.14 6.11
CA LEU A 54 -2.15 0.84 5.49
C LEU A 54 -3.27 -0.16 5.76
N GLY A 55 -3.83 -0.18 6.97
CA GLY A 55 -4.98 -1.04 7.30
C GLY A 55 -6.25 -0.65 6.55
N VAL A 56 -6.56 0.66 6.53
CA VAL A 56 -7.74 1.22 5.83
C VAL A 56 -7.66 1.00 4.33
N THR A 57 -6.47 0.89 3.74
CA THR A 57 -6.29 0.54 2.33
C THR A 57 -6.23 -0.97 2.08
N GLY A 58 -5.53 -1.74 2.93
CA GLY A 58 -5.36 -3.18 2.79
C GLY A 58 -6.65 -4.00 2.91
N ILE A 59 -7.52 -3.65 3.87
CA ILE A 59 -8.81 -4.34 4.08
C ILE A 59 -9.72 -4.26 2.84
N PRO A 60 -10.06 -3.07 2.31
CA PRO A 60 -10.93 -2.98 1.14
C PRO A 60 -10.25 -3.52 -0.12
N LEU A 61 -8.91 -3.41 -0.22
CA LEU A 61 -8.16 -3.97 -1.33
C LEU A 61 -8.26 -5.51 -1.36
N ALA A 62 -8.21 -6.18 -0.21
CA ALA A 62 -8.38 -7.64 -0.14
C ALA A 62 -9.81 -8.12 -0.47
N ARG A 63 -10.81 -7.23 -0.39
CA ARG A 63 -12.23 -7.60 -0.53
C ARG A 63 -12.92 -7.06 -1.78
N THR A 64 -12.38 -6.02 -2.39
CA THR A 64 -13.07 -5.35 -3.51
C THR A 64 -13.13 -6.24 -4.74
N ARG A 65 -14.34 -6.32 -5.31
CA ARG A 65 -14.63 -6.98 -6.59
C ARG A 65 -14.78 -6.00 -7.74
N ARG A 66 -14.68 -4.70 -7.46
CA ARG A 66 -14.85 -3.63 -8.44
C ARG A 66 -13.48 -3.24 -8.97
N ALA A 67 -13.20 -3.54 -10.24
CA ALA A 67 -11.87 -3.33 -10.84
C ALA A 67 -11.38 -1.87 -10.71
N ARG A 68 -12.26 -0.89 -10.93
CA ARG A 68 -11.92 0.54 -10.76
C ARG A 68 -11.56 0.90 -9.31
N VAL A 69 -12.25 0.34 -8.34
CA VAL A 69 -11.96 0.58 -6.92
C VAL A 69 -10.65 -0.09 -6.53
N GLY A 70 -10.42 -1.33 -7.00
CA GLY A 70 -9.13 -2.02 -6.81
C GLY A 70 -7.97 -1.23 -7.41
N MET A 71 -8.14 -0.69 -8.62
CA MET A 71 -7.13 0.16 -9.27
C MET A 71 -6.80 1.40 -8.43
N LEU A 72 -7.80 2.14 -7.97
CA LEU A 72 -7.60 3.33 -7.12
C LEU A 72 -6.90 2.98 -5.81
N LEU A 73 -7.31 1.88 -5.16
CA LEU A 73 -6.67 1.41 -3.94
C LEU A 73 -5.22 0.95 -4.17
N CYS A 74 -4.91 0.31 -5.30
CA CYS A 74 -3.53 -0.01 -5.68
C CYS A 74 -2.69 1.27 -5.84
N GLN A 75 -3.19 2.28 -6.55
CA GLN A 75 -2.48 3.56 -6.70
C GLN A 75 -2.26 4.27 -5.36
N LEU A 76 -3.27 4.26 -4.50
CA LEU A 76 -3.14 4.81 -3.15
C LEU A 76 -2.10 4.03 -2.32
N SER A 77 -2.04 2.71 -2.49
CA SER A 77 -1.04 1.85 -1.85
C SER A 77 0.38 2.15 -2.32
N VAL A 78 0.57 2.47 -3.61
CA VAL A 78 1.87 2.92 -4.15
C VAL A 78 2.34 4.16 -3.40
N ILE A 79 1.46 5.15 -3.22
CA ILE A 79 1.79 6.40 -2.52
C ILE A 79 2.28 6.06 -1.10
N TRP A 80 1.51 5.27 -0.34
CA TRP A 80 1.91 4.90 1.03
C TRP A 80 3.23 4.14 1.10
N LEU A 81 3.42 3.14 0.23
CA LEU A 81 4.62 2.32 0.21
C LEU A 81 5.86 3.13 -0.17
N VAL A 82 5.74 4.03 -1.15
CA VAL A 82 6.84 4.93 -1.52
C VAL A 82 7.16 5.91 -0.41
N THR A 83 6.15 6.47 0.28
CA THR A 83 6.37 7.36 1.42
C THR A 83 7.11 6.64 2.56
N VAL A 84 6.71 5.42 2.90
CA VAL A 84 7.40 4.61 3.92
C VAL A 84 8.82 4.23 3.46
N ALA A 85 9.00 3.84 2.19
CA ALA A 85 10.30 3.52 1.63
C ALA A 85 11.25 4.72 1.67
N LEU A 86 10.78 5.90 1.27
CA LEU A 86 11.58 7.12 1.25
C LEU A 86 11.97 7.53 2.66
N ALA A 87 11.05 7.46 3.62
CA ALA A 87 11.38 7.77 5.00
C ALA A 87 12.38 6.77 5.60
N ALA A 88 12.23 5.48 5.33
CA ALA A 88 13.19 4.47 5.77
C ALA A 88 14.56 4.70 5.12
N TYR A 89 14.60 5.16 3.87
CA TYR A 89 15.83 5.48 3.16
C TYR A 89 16.51 6.73 3.72
N LEU A 90 15.74 7.79 4.00
CA LEU A 90 16.27 9.01 4.59
C LEU A 90 16.75 8.80 6.04
N ALA A 91 16.09 7.91 6.80
CA ALA A 91 16.46 7.61 8.17
C ALA A 91 17.71 6.73 8.29
N ALA A 92 17.84 5.70 7.44
CA ALA A 92 18.85 4.65 7.63
C ALA A 92 19.49 4.15 6.32
N GLY A 93 19.31 4.84 5.20
CA GLY A 93 19.82 4.43 3.89
C GLY A 93 19.12 3.17 3.35
N TRP A 94 19.80 2.45 2.46
CA TRP A 94 19.30 1.18 1.91
C TRP A 94 19.23 0.11 3.00
N ASN A 95 18.01 -0.31 3.33
CA ASN A 95 17.74 -1.33 4.34
C ASN A 95 16.60 -2.27 3.88
N PRO A 96 16.36 -3.39 4.58
CA PRO A 96 15.33 -4.35 4.15
C PRO A 96 13.93 -3.72 4.01
N VAL A 97 13.58 -2.73 4.84
CA VAL A 97 12.28 -2.05 4.77
C VAL A 97 12.17 -1.20 3.51
N THR A 98 13.23 -0.45 3.14
CA THR A 98 13.23 0.35 1.90
C THR A 98 13.06 -0.53 0.68
N VAL A 99 13.80 -1.64 0.62
CA VAL A 99 13.75 -2.58 -0.50
C VAL A 99 12.38 -3.26 -0.57
N LEU A 100 11.88 -3.76 0.56
CA LEU A 100 10.57 -4.40 0.64
C LEU A 100 9.45 -3.46 0.19
N CYS A 101 9.41 -2.24 0.72
CA CYS A 101 8.38 -1.26 0.35
C CYS A 101 8.49 -0.86 -1.12
N GLY A 102 9.70 -0.71 -1.66
CA GLY A 102 9.93 -0.45 -3.08
C GLY A 102 9.40 -1.58 -3.98
N VAL A 103 9.70 -2.84 -3.65
CA VAL A 103 9.19 -4.01 -4.39
C VAL A 103 7.66 -4.10 -4.31
N LEU A 104 7.08 -3.88 -3.13
CA LEU A 104 5.63 -3.86 -2.97
C LEU A 104 4.96 -2.71 -3.73
N ALA A 105 5.61 -1.55 -3.83
CA ALA A 105 5.11 -0.42 -4.61
C ALA A 105 5.09 -0.75 -6.11
N LEU A 106 6.14 -1.42 -6.62
CA LEU A 106 6.16 -1.91 -8.01
C LEU A 106 5.06 -2.94 -8.25
N HIS A 107 4.89 -3.89 -7.33
CA HIS A 107 3.81 -4.89 -7.40
C HIS A 107 2.42 -4.23 -7.42
N ALA A 108 2.22 -3.19 -6.60
CA ALA A 108 0.99 -2.40 -6.58
C ALA A 108 0.76 -1.65 -7.89
N GLN A 109 1.81 -1.05 -8.46
CA GLN A 109 1.74 -0.35 -9.72
C GLN A 109 1.37 -1.31 -10.86
N TRP A 110 2.02 -2.46 -10.98
CA TRP A 110 1.68 -3.48 -11.98
C TRP A 110 0.24 -3.98 -11.82
N THR A 111 -0.16 -4.30 -10.59
CA THR A 111 -1.53 -4.73 -10.29
C THR A 111 -2.56 -3.66 -10.70
N SER A 112 -2.23 -2.37 -10.56
CA SER A 112 -3.12 -1.28 -11.00
C SER A 112 -3.29 -1.25 -12.53
N VAL A 113 -2.22 -1.51 -13.28
CA VAL A 113 -2.24 -1.56 -14.75
C VAL A 113 -3.09 -2.75 -15.23
N ASP A 114 -2.93 -3.91 -14.60
CA ASP A 114 -3.74 -5.10 -14.92
C ASP A 114 -5.24 -4.84 -14.66
N LEU A 115 -5.57 -4.24 -13.51
CA LEU A 115 -6.96 -3.90 -13.18
C LEU A 115 -7.56 -2.85 -14.13
N LYS A 116 -6.74 -1.93 -14.65
CA LYS A 116 -7.14 -0.98 -15.69
C LYS A 116 -7.52 -1.71 -16.98
N ALA A 117 -6.70 -2.69 -17.41
CA ALA A 117 -6.99 -3.50 -18.59
C ALA A 117 -8.28 -4.33 -18.40
N VAL A 118 -8.47 -4.94 -17.23
CA VAL A 118 -9.71 -5.66 -16.89
C VAL A 118 -10.93 -4.72 -16.93
N ALA A 119 -10.82 -3.52 -16.36
CA ALA A 119 -11.90 -2.55 -16.36
C ALA A 119 -12.28 -2.05 -17.78
N ALA A 120 -11.30 -1.97 -18.68
CA ALA A 120 -11.53 -1.59 -20.08
C ALA A 120 -12.17 -2.73 -20.87
N ALA A 121 -11.68 -3.96 -20.74
CA ALA A 121 -12.22 -5.14 -21.43
C ALA A 121 -13.69 -5.40 -21.08
N SER A 122 -14.08 -5.16 -19.84
CA SER A 122 -15.46 -5.36 -19.38
C SER A 122 -16.38 -4.15 -19.59
N GLY A 123 -15.86 -3.03 -20.11
CA GLY A 123 -16.64 -1.83 -20.45
C GLY A 123 -17.13 -1.77 -21.91
N ASN A 124 -16.66 -2.70 -22.76
CA ASN A 124 -17.03 -2.82 -24.17
C ASN A 124 -18.09 -3.91 -24.43
N GLY A 125 -18.97 -4.17 -23.47
CA GLY A 125 -20.07 -5.14 -23.57
C GLY A 125 -21.42 -4.50 -23.30
#